data_AF-A0A534T7C0-F1
#
_entry.id   AF-A0A534T7C0-F1
#
_cell.length_a   1.000
_cell.length_b   1.000
_cell.length_c   1.000
_cell.angle_alpha   90.00
_cell.angle_beta   90.00
_cell.angle_gamma   90.00
#
_symmetry.space_group_name_H-M   'P 1'
#
loop_
_entity.id
_entity.type
_entity.pdbx_description
1 polymer ?
#
loop_
_entity_poly.entity_id
_entity_poly.type
_entity_poly.pdbx_seq_one_letter_code
_entity_poly.pdbx_strand_id
1 'polypeptide(L)'
;MRGGRPRGQVRPRGLLLSPNDPAGEALASALRLQLRVFAREEAGARAGEAEPVHQLRVATRRLRAALRLFEPVLGAGTARRASQEVAWLADAIGAVRDLDVLLMAIASRGRRLDPVERDALAPLVTVLRERRALAHDGLVRTLEGPRCRRVLTRLASLGGVRPDPSGAREAAAVRPRDAARSRRKAARPDAPAARAVAGHARRASGRGHSDRAAA
;
A
#
# COMPACT_ATOMS: atom_id res chain seq x y z
N MET A 1 -21.44 14.16 -47.29
CA MET A 1 -20.11 13.50 -47.22
C MET A 1 -19.60 13.49 -45.79
N ARG A 2 -19.05 12.34 -45.37
CA ARG A 2 -18.53 12.04 -44.03
C ARG A 2 -17.27 12.86 -43.71
N GLY A 3 -17.22 13.46 -42.52
CA GLY A 3 -15.99 13.90 -41.88
C GLY A 3 -15.83 13.19 -40.54
N GLY A 4 -15.20 12.01 -40.56
CA GLY A 4 -14.94 11.22 -39.36
C GLY A 4 -13.87 11.87 -38.48
N ARG A 5 -14.13 11.96 -37.18
CA ARG A 5 -13.10 12.27 -36.19
C ARG A 5 -12.41 10.96 -35.74
N PRO A 6 -11.07 10.93 -35.64
CA PRO A 6 -10.35 9.70 -35.34
C PRO A 6 -10.58 9.27 -33.89
N ARG A 7 -10.80 7.97 -33.71
CA ARG A 7 -10.67 7.29 -32.42
C ARG A 7 -9.19 7.22 -32.06
N GLY A 8 -8.85 7.56 -30.81
CA GLY A 8 -7.63 7.07 -30.17
C GLY A 8 -6.76 8.13 -29.50
N GLN A 9 -7.01 8.36 -28.22
CA GLN A 9 -5.96 8.51 -27.21
C GLN A 9 -6.59 8.24 -25.83
N VAL A 10 -6.16 7.14 -25.21
CA VAL A 10 -6.52 6.77 -23.84
C VAL A 10 -5.88 7.81 -22.91
N ARG A 11 -6.71 8.68 -22.33
CA ARG A 11 -6.29 9.65 -21.32
C ARG A 11 -6.24 8.96 -19.95
N PRO A 12 -5.33 9.37 -19.04
CA PRO A 12 -5.08 8.65 -17.80
C PRO A 12 -6.36 8.45 -16.99
N ARG A 13 -6.43 7.37 -16.19
CA ARG A 13 -7.47 7.13 -15.16
C ARG A 13 -7.34 8.16 -14.02
N GLY A 14 -7.31 9.44 -14.36
CA GLY A 14 -7.26 10.58 -13.47
C GLY A 14 -8.62 11.27 -13.45
N LEU A 15 -8.87 12.03 -12.39
CA LEU A 15 -10.03 12.90 -12.29
C LEU A 15 -9.92 13.97 -13.41
N LEU A 16 -10.72 13.83 -14.46
CA LEU A 16 -10.89 14.88 -15.47
C LEU A 16 -11.98 15.82 -14.97
N LEU A 17 -11.57 17.04 -14.61
CA LEU A 17 -12.47 18.15 -14.32
C LEU A 17 -12.27 19.19 -15.42
N SER A 18 -13.35 19.62 -16.05
CA SER A 18 -13.37 20.83 -16.86
C SER A 18 -13.60 22.04 -15.95
N PRO A 19 -12.98 23.20 -16.22
CA PRO A 19 -13.33 24.46 -15.54
C PRO A 19 -14.82 24.83 -15.65
N ASN A 20 -15.52 24.27 -16.65
CA ASN A 20 -16.94 24.51 -16.88
C ASN A 20 -17.84 23.43 -16.28
N ASP A 21 -17.29 22.40 -15.63
CA ASP A 21 -18.11 21.36 -15.01
C ASP A 21 -18.87 21.96 -13.81
N PRO A 22 -20.17 21.64 -13.62
CA PRO A 22 -20.87 21.99 -12.41
C PRO A 22 -20.13 21.47 -11.18
N ALA A 23 -19.97 22.31 -10.15
CA ALA A 23 -19.19 21.94 -8.97
C ALA A 23 -19.70 20.65 -8.28
N GLY A 24 -21.01 20.37 -8.37
CA GLY A 24 -21.60 19.11 -7.90
C GLY A 24 -21.14 17.88 -8.68
N GLU A 25 -20.96 17.99 -10.01
CA GLU A 25 -20.45 16.89 -10.83
C GLU A 25 -18.97 16.64 -10.57
N ALA A 26 -18.20 17.71 -10.37
CA ALA A 26 -16.78 17.62 -9.99
C ALA A 26 -16.59 16.91 -8.65
N LEU A 27 -17.39 17.28 -7.63
CA LEU A 27 -17.45 16.59 -6.34
C LEU A 27 -17.79 15.11 -6.51
N ALA A 28 -18.86 14.83 -7.25
CA ALA A 28 -19.35 13.48 -7.46
C ALA A 28 -18.29 12.59 -8.12
N SER A 29 -17.58 13.12 -9.12
CA SER A 29 -16.48 12.43 -9.79
C SER A 29 -15.28 12.20 -8.87
N ALA A 30 -14.95 13.18 -8.02
CA ALA A 30 -13.87 13.04 -7.04
C ALA A 30 -14.17 11.95 -6.01
N LEU A 31 -15.39 11.93 -5.45
CA LEU A 31 -15.84 10.91 -4.50
C LEU A 31 -15.88 9.52 -5.14
N ARG A 32 -16.50 9.39 -6.33
CA ARG A 32 -16.57 8.13 -7.08
C ARG A 32 -15.20 7.52 -7.32
N LEU A 33 -14.23 8.34 -7.74
CA LEU A 33 -12.88 7.86 -8.02
C LEU A 33 -12.25 7.24 -6.78
N GLN A 34 -12.33 7.91 -5.63
CA GLN A 34 -11.71 7.39 -4.41
C GLN A 34 -12.47 6.20 -3.84
N LEU A 35 -13.80 6.15 -3.96
CA LEU A 35 -14.59 4.98 -3.54
C LEU A 35 -14.27 3.74 -4.38
N ARG A 36 -14.01 3.90 -5.69
CA ARG A 36 -13.54 2.79 -6.55
C ARG A 36 -12.16 2.29 -6.15
N VAL A 37 -11.24 3.19 -5.81
CA VAL A 37 -9.94 2.80 -5.26
C VAL A 37 -10.13 2.04 -3.96
N PHE A 38 -10.98 2.55 -3.06
CA PHE A 38 -11.27 1.87 -1.79
C PHE A 38 -11.78 0.44 -2.02
N ALA A 39 -12.80 0.27 -2.86
CA ALA A 39 -13.39 -1.03 -3.15
C ALA A 39 -12.40 -2.02 -3.79
N ARG A 40 -11.49 -1.54 -4.64
CA ARG A 40 -10.46 -2.37 -5.29
C ARG A 40 -9.41 -2.89 -4.31
N GLU A 41 -9.01 -2.04 -3.36
CA GLU A 41 -7.86 -2.31 -2.49
C GLU A 41 -8.27 -2.91 -1.14
N GLU A 42 -9.56 -2.89 -0.79
CA GLU A 42 -10.06 -3.39 0.50
C GLU A 42 -9.65 -4.85 0.77
N ALA A 43 -9.79 -5.74 -0.21
CA ALA A 43 -9.45 -7.16 -0.04
C ALA A 43 -7.96 -7.37 0.26
N GLY A 44 -7.07 -6.67 -0.47
CA GLY A 44 -5.63 -6.74 -0.24
C GLY A 44 -5.23 -6.11 1.10
N ALA A 45 -5.90 -5.03 1.51
CA ALA A 45 -5.66 -4.42 2.82
C ALA A 45 -6.10 -5.35 3.96
N ARG A 46 -7.23 -6.06 3.81
CA ARG A 46 -7.66 -7.10 4.75
C ARG A 46 -6.70 -8.29 4.79
N ALA A 47 -6.07 -8.62 3.66
CA ALA A 47 -5.00 -9.64 3.61
C ALA A 47 -3.66 -9.16 4.21
N GLY A 48 -3.54 -7.90 4.62
CA GLY A 48 -2.33 -7.35 5.27
C GLY A 48 -1.25 -6.87 4.31
N GLU A 49 -1.57 -6.76 3.02
CA GLU A 49 -0.65 -6.27 2.00
C GLU A 49 -0.37 -4.77 2.16
N ALA A 50 0.90 -4.38 2.16
CA ALA A 50 1.33 -3.00 2.45
C ALA A 50 0.90 -1.98 1.37
N GLU A 51 0.85 -2.39 0.10
CA GLU A 51 0.49 -1.48 -1.00
C GLU A 51 -1.02 -1.17 -1.03
N PRO A 52 -1.93 -2.16 -0.91
CA PRO A 52 -3.35 -1.89 -0.70
C PRO A 52 -3.64 -0.98 0.51
N VAL A 53 -2.98 -1.20 1.66
CA VAL A 53 -3.09 -0.32 2.84
C VAL A 53 -2.64 1.11 2.49
N HIS A 54 -1.54 1.25 1.75
CA HIS A 54 -1.08 2.54 1.26
C HIS A 54 -2.11 3.23 0.36
N GLN A 55 -2.71 2.51 -0.59
CA GLN A 55 -3.72 3.05 -1.49
C GLN A 55 -5.00 3.47 -0.75
N LEU A 56 -5.46 2.70 0.24
CA LEU A 56 -6.56 3.13 1.12
C LEU A 56 -6.21 4.41 1.89
N ARG A 57 -4.97 4.55 2.37
CA ARG A 57 -4.50 5.77 3.06
C ARG A 57 -4.52 6.98 2.13
N VAL A 58 -4.12 6.80 0.87
CA VAL A 58 -4.18 7.84 -0.15
C VAL A 58 -5.62 8.21 -0.49
N ALA A 59 -6.49 7.21 -0.70
CA ALA A 59 -7.90 7.41 -1.03
C ALA A 59 -8.64 8.19 0.07
N THR A 60 -8.48 7.80 1.33
CA THR A 60 -9.10 8.50 2.48
C THR A 60 -8.58 9.92 2.65
N ARG A 61 -7.28 10.18 2.43
CA ARG A 61 -6.73 11.55 2.44
C ARG A 61 -7.36 12.40 1.33
N ARG A 62 -7.49 11.85 0.12
CA ARG A 62 -8.11 12.54 -1.03
C ARG A 62 -9.60 12.79 -0.83
N LEU A 63 -10.33 11.84 -0.23
CA LEU A 63 -11.73 12.03 0.16
C LEU A 63 -11.88 13.22 1.11
N ARG A 64 -11.05 13.31 2.16
CA ARG A 64 -11.10 14.43 3.10
C ARG A 64 -10.76 15.77 2.44
N ALA A 65 -9.78 15.78 1.54
CA ALA A 65 -9.43 16.97 0.78
C ALA A 65 -10.60 17.42 -0.13
N ALA A 66 -11.23 16.48 -0.84
CA ALA A 66 -12.40 16.78 -1.68
C ALA A 66 -13.58 17.32 -0.85
N LEU A 67 -13.89 16.70 0.29
CA LEU A 67 -14.97 17.16 1.16
C LEU A 67 -14.76 18.58 1.68
N ARG A 68 -13.50 18.97 1.96
CA ARG A 68 -13.14 20.34 2.35
C ARG A 68 -13.20 21.31 1.18
N LEU A 69 -12.68 20.90 0.02
CA LEU A 69 -12.67 21.74 -1.18
C LEU A 69 -14.08 22.10 -1.64
N PHE A 70 -14.99 21.14 -1.60
CA PHE A 70 -16.40 21.32 -2.01
C PHE A 70 -17.33 21.67 -0.84
N GLU A 71 -16.78 22.15 0.29
CA GLU A 71 -17.57 22.61 1.42
C GLU A 71 -18.64 23.65 1.04
N PRO A 72 -18.35 24.68 0.20
CA PRO A 72 -19.36 25.66 -0.20
C PRO A 72 -20.56 25.05 -0.94
N VAL A 73 -20.38 23.89 -1.59
CA VAL A 73 -21.42 23.16 -2.33
C VAL A 73 -22.19 22.22 -1.41
N LEU A 74 -21.50 21.58 -0.46
CA LEU A 74 -22.07 20.60 0.47
C LEU A 74 -22.77 21.24 1.67
N GLY A 75 -22.38 22.47 2.00
CA GLY A 75 -22.65 23.10 3.29
C GLY A 75 -21.67 22.62 4.37
N ALA A 76 -21.22 23.56 5.21
CA ALA A 76 -20.22 23.34 6.25
C ALA A 76 -20.54 22.16 7.19
N GLY A 77 -21.80 22.03 7.61
CA GLY A 77 -22.23 20.95 8.51
C GLY A 77 -22.08 19.55 7.89
N THR A 78 -22.48 19.40 6.62
CA THR A 78 -22.40 18.13 5.88
C THR A 78 -20.95 17.76 5.61
N ALA A 79 -20.15 18.71 5.10
CA ALA A 79 -18.74 18.52 4.80
C ALA A 79 -17.95 18.11 6.06
N ARG A 80 -18.17 18.82 7.18
CA ARG A 80 -17.51 18.51 8.47
C ARG A 80 -17.85 17.11 8.96
N ARG A 81 -19.13 16.74 8.97
CA ARG A 81 -19.57 15.43 9.44
C ARG A 81 -19.03 14.30 8.55
N ALA A 82 -19.06 14.46 7.23
CA ALA A 82 -18.47 13.48 6.32
C ALA A 82 -16.95 13.36 6.51
N SER A 83 -16.25 14.48 6.71
CA SER A 83 -14.80 14.48 6.94
C SER A 83 -14.41 13.75 8.23
N GLN A 84 -15.21 13.89 9.30
CA GLN A 84 -15.00 13.19 10.57
C GLN A 84 -15.19 11.67 10.43
N GLU A 85 -16.21 11.23 9.69
CA GLU A 85 -16.41 9.79 9.43
C GLU A 85 -15.27 9.19 8.60
N VAL A 86 -14.76 9.92 7.60
CA VAL A 86 -13.57 9.48 6.84
C VAL A 86 -12.32 9.52 7.72
N ALA A 87 -12.21 10.46 8.66
CA ALA A 87 -11.09 10.52 9.59
C ALA A 87 -11.02 9.26 10.45
N TRP A 88 -12.15 8.81 11.00
CA TRP A 88 -12.21 7.54 11.75
C TRP A 88 -11.68 6.33 10.96
N LEU A 89 -12.04 6.21 9.67
CA LEU A 89 -11.45 5.17 8.79
C LEU A 89 -9.96 5.39 8.57
N ALA A 90 -9.56 6.64 8.33
CA ALA A 90 -8.17 7.01 8.05
C ALA A 90 -7.25 6.74 9.24
N ASP A 91 -7.76 6.83 10.47
CA ASP A 91 -6.99 6.58 11.69
C ASP A 91 -6.62 5.09 11.79
N ALA A 92 -7.58 4.18 11.56
CA ALA A 92 -7.31 2.74 11.54
C ALA A 92 -6.33 2.34 10.42
N ILE A 93 -6.51 2.91 9.22
CA ILE A 93 -5.58 2.66 8.09
C ILE A 93 -4.20 3.25 8.38
N GLY A 94 -4.15 4.43 9.01
CA GLY A 94 -2.93 5.13 9.38
C GLY A 94 -2.08 4.34 10.36
N ALA A 95 -2.69 3.76 11.39
CA ALA A 95 -2.01 2.94 12.40
C ALA A 95 -1.18 1.80 11.78
N VAL A 96 -1.70 1.13 10.74
CA VAL A 96 -0.95 0.10 9.99
C VAL A 96 0.11 0.72 9.10
N ARG A 97 -0.26 1.77 8.34
CA ARG A 97 0.63 2.36 7.34
C ARG A 97 1.86 3.03 7.94
N ASP A 98 1.73 3.64 9.10
CA ASP A 98 2.83 4.32 9.77
C ASP A 98 3.89 3.29 10.20
N LEU A 99 3.45 2.10 10.65
CA LEU A 99 4.33 0.98 10.96
C LEU A 99 4.97 0.37 9.71
N ASP A 100 4.24 0.23 8.60
CA ASP A 100 4.83 -0.17 7.31
C ASP A 100 5.98 0.76 6.92
N VAL A 101 5.74 2.08 6.99
CA VAL A 101 6.72 3.10 6.61
C VAL A 101 7.93 3.03 7.54
N LEU A 102 7.72 2.89 8.85
CA LEU A 102 8.81 2.77 9.82
C LEU A 102 9.66 1.51 9.57
N LEU A 103 9.03 0.35 9.38
CA LEU A 103 9.71 -0.91 9.08
C LEU A 103 10.52 -0.81 7.77
N MET A 104 9.94 -0.23 6.72
CA MET A 104 10.66 0.01 5.45
C MET A 104 11.83 0.96 5.63
N ALA A 105 11.67 2.01 6.45
CA ALA A 105 12.71 2.98 6.72
C ALA A 105 13.88 2.38 7.50
N ILE A 106 13.60 1.56 8.51
CA ILE A 106 14.60 0.80 9.27
C ILE A 106 15.37 -0.14 8.34
N ALA A 107 14.66 -0.96 7.56
CA ALA A 107 15.29 -1.86 6.59
C ALA A 107 16.13 -1.11 5.55
N SER A 108 15.68 0.07 5.11
CA SER A 108 16.39 0.88 4.13
C SER A 108 17.68 1.49 4.68
N ARG A 109 17.62 2.04 5.90
CA ARG A 109 18.76 2.67 6.56
C ARG A 109 19.74 1.65 7.13
N GLY A 110 19.26 0.53 7.66
CA GLY A 110 20.09 -0.55 8.21
C GLY A 110 21.05 -1.18 7.20
N ARG A 111 20.79 -1.05 5.89
CA ARG A 111 21.73 -1.44 4.83
C ARG A 111 23.04 -0.63 4.84
N ARG A 112 23.06 0.54 5.48
CA ARG A 112 24.23 1.42 5.62
C ARG A 112 25.04 1.16 6.89
N LEU A 113 24.49 0.38 7.82
CA LEU A 113 25.14 0.00 9.06
C LEU A 113 26.02 -1.23 8.86
N ASP A 114 27.03 -1.38 9.70
CA ASP A 114 27.80 -2.62 9.78
C ASP A 114 26.90 -3.79 10.28
N PRO A 115 27.33 -5.04 10.11
CA PRO A 115 26.51 -6.20 10.48
C PRO A 115 26.12 -6.24 11.96
N VAL A 116 27.00 -5.84 12.88
CA VAL A 116 26.75 -5.90 14.32
C VAL A 116 25.69 -4.88 14.72
N GLU A 117 25.82 -3.64 14.24
CA GLU A 117 24.84 -2.58 14.46
C GLU A 117 23.48 -2.92 13.83
N ARG A 118 23.48 -3.57 12.66
CA ARG A 118 22.25 -4.01 12.00
C ARG A 118 21.54 -5.10 12.80
N ASP A 119 22.27 -6.07 13.32
CA ASP A 119 21.71 -7.17 14.10
C ASP A 119 21.16 -6.66 15.45
N ALA A 120 21.76 -5.63 16.02
CA ALA A 120 21.25 -4.96 17.22
C ALA A 120 19.85 -4.34 17.04
N LEU A 121 19.39 -4.11 15.79
CA LEU A 121 18.03 -3.62 15.50
C LEU A 121 16.97 -4.72 15.52
N ALA A 122 17.35 -6.00 15.54
CA ALA A 122 16.41 -7.12 15.43
C ALA A 122 15.30 -7.09 16.50
N PRO A 123 15.57 -6.83 17.80
CA PRO A 123 14.52 -6.75 18.81
C PRO A 123 13.49 -5.65 18.53
N LEU A 124 13.94 -4.48 18.05
CA LEU A 124 13.05 -3.38 17.66
C LEU A 124 12.15 -3.78 16.49
N VAL A 125 12.72 -4.43 15.46
CA VAL A 125 11.96 -4.89 14.29
C VAL A 125 10.87 -5.90 14.70
N THR A 126 11.17 -6.81 15.64
CA THR A 126 10.21 -7.76 16.19
C THR A 126 9.02 -7.05 16.84
N VAL A 127 9.28 -6.12 17.77
CA VAL A 127 8.21 -5.35 18.45
C VAL A 127 7.36 -4.55 17.45
N LEU A 128 7.97 -3.96 16.42
CA LEU A 128 7.23 -3.21 15.41
C LEU A 128 6.34 -4.10 14.54
N ARG A 129 6.78 -5.33 14.23
CA ARG A 129 5.96 -6.30 13.49
C ARG A 129 4.77 -6.78 14.31
N GLU A 130 4.94 -7.02 15.59
CA GLU A 130 3.85 -7.37 16.51
C GLU A 130 2.82 -6.25 16.61
N ARG A 131 3.28 -5.01 16.80
CA ARG A 131 2.40 -3.83 16.79
C ARG A 131 1.66 -3.69 15.46
N ARG A 132 2.32 -3.98 14.34
CA ARG A 132 1.69 -3.93 13.00
C ARG A 132 0.60 -4.98 12.87
N ALA A 133 0.82 -6.20 13.38
CA ALA A 133 -0.19 -7.25 13.38
C ALA A 133 -1.43 -6.83 14.19
N LEU A 134 -1.24 -6.31 15.41
CA LEU A 134 -2.34 -5.81 16.25
C LEU A 134 -3.12 -4.66 15.59
N ALA A 135 -2.41 -3.71 14.98
CA ALA A 135 -3.02 -2.61 14.23
C ALA A 135 -3.79 -3.14 13.00
N HIS A 136 -3.27 -4.16 12.33
CA HIS A 136 -3.92 -4.80 11.18
C HIS A 136 -5.20 -5.51 11.59
N ASP A 137 -5.22 -6.24 12.71
CA ASP A 137 -6.46 -6.82 13.25
C ASP A 137 -7.50 -5.73 13.54
N GLY A 138 -7.07 -4.59 14.08
CA GLY A 138 -7.92 -3.42 14.29
C GLY A 138 -8.48 -2.84 12.98
N LEU A 139 -7.65 -2.76 11.94
CA LEU A 139 -8.07 -2.35 10.61
C LEU A 139 -9.08 -3.33 10.01
N VAL A 140 -8.85 -4.64 10.09
CA VAL A 140 -9.78 -5.67 9.58
C VAL A 140 -11.14 -5.54 10.24
N ARG A 141 -11.20 -5.46 11.58
CA ARG A 141 -12.46 -5.23 12.31
C ARG A 141 -13.15 -3.94 11.89
N THR A 142 -12.37 -2.89 11.63
CA THR A 142 -12.88 -1.59 11.18
C THR A 142 -13.52 -1.71 9.79
N LEU A 143 -12.84 -2.35 8.83
CA LEU A 143 -13.30 -2.50 7.45
C LEU A 143 -14.53 -3.41 7.36
N GLU A 144 -14.56 -4.50 8.12
CA GLU A 144 -15.68 -5.45 8.14
C GLU A 144 -16.89 -4.93 8.92
N GLY A 145 -16.66 -3.96 9.81
CA GLY A 145 -17.67 -3.42 10.70
C GLY A 145 -18.81 -2.68 9.97
N PRO A 146 -20.02 -2.67 10.54
CA PRO A 146 -21.18 -2.02 9.91
C PRO A 146 -21.00 -0.51 9.78
N ARG A 147 -20.16 0.11 10.63
CA ARG A 147 -19.85 1.54 10.53
C ARG A 147 -19.13 1.87 9.23
N CYS A 148 -18.14 1.07 8.80
CA CYS A 148 -17.44 1.29 7.52
C CYS A 148 -18.42 1.33 6.35
N ARG A 149 -19.31 0.32 6.27
CA ARG A 149 -20.36 0.25 5.24
C ARG A 149 -21.24 1.49 5.23
N ARG A 150 -21.69 1.96 6.40
CA ARG A 150 -22.50 3.19 6.51
C ARG A 150 -21.74 4.42 6.01
N VAL A 151 -20.46 4.54 6.34
CA VAL A 151 -19.62 5.65 5.87
C VAL A 151 -19.47 5.63 4.35
N LEU A 152 -19.14 4.47 3.76
CA LEU A 152 -19.00 4.33 2.31
C LEU A 152 -20.31 4.60 1.57
N THR A 153 -21.45 4.09 2.07
CA THR A 153 -22.77 4.35 1.49
C THR A 153 -23.13 5.84 1.55
N ARG A 154 -22.82 6.52 2.66
CA ARG A 154 -23.07 7.96 2.80
C ARG A 154 -22.19 8.79 1.86
N LEU A 155 -20.93 8.41 1.68
CA LEU A 155 -20.05 9.08 0.72
C LEU A 155 -20.51 8.85 -0.73
N ALA A 156 -21.00 7.64 -1.02
CA ALA A 156 -21.61 7.32 -2.31
C ALA A 156 -22.84 8.19 -2.57
N SER A 157 -23.75 8.37 -1.59
CA SER A 157 -24.93 9.21 -1.76
C SER A 157 -24.59 10.69 -1.95
N LEU A 158 -23.57 11.22 -1.27
CA LEU A 158 -23.05 12.57 -1.50
C LEU A 158 -22.50 12.77 -2.92
N GLY A 159 -21.98 11.70 -3.54
CA GLY A 159 -21.52 11.71 -4.92
C GLY A 159 -22.59 11.34 -5.95
N GLY A 160 -23.87 11.27 -5.57
CA GLY A 160 -24.95 10.84 -6.46
C GLY A 160 -24.82 9.39 -6.93
N VAL A 161 -24.05 8.56 -6.21
CA VAL A 161 -23.82 7.15 -6.51
C VAL A 161 -24.87 6.35 -5.76
N ARG A 162 -25.83 5.75 -6.47
CA ARG A 162 -26.64 4.67 -5.90
C ARG A 162 -25.68 3.52 -5.59
N PRO A 163 -25.67 2.94 -4.37
CA PRO A 163 -24.89 1.74 -4.12
C PRO A 163 -25.44 0.63 -5.02
N ASP A 164 -24.71 0.30 -6.07
CA ASP A 164 -25.09 -0.77 -6.98
C ASP A 164 -24.59 -2.11 -6.40
N PRO A 165 -25.49 -3.03 -6.01
CA PRO A 165 -25.11 -4.38 -5.62
C PRO A 165 -24.47 -5.18 -6.78
N SER A 166 -24.52 -4.69 -8.02
CA SER A 166 -23.85 -5.28 -9.21
C SER A 166 -22.39 -4.82 -9.40
N GLY A 167 -21.86 -3.92 -8.56
CA GLY A 167 -20.42 -3.59 -8.56
C GLY A 167 -19.50 -4.79 -8.28
N ALA A 168 -20.04 -5.84 -7.66
CA ALA A 168 -19.37 -7.13 -7.48
C ALA A 168 -19.16 -7.90 -8.81
N ARG A 169 -19.94 -7.60 -9.86
CA ARG A 169 -19.80 -8.22 -11.19
C ARG A 169 -18.97 -7.39 -12.18
N GLU A 170 -18.97 -6.05 -12.07
CA GLU A 170 -18.07 -5.21 -12.88
C GLU A 170 -16.61 -5.20 -12.39
N ALA A 171 -16.38 -5.41 -11.08
CA ALA A 171 -15.05 -5.67 -10.56
C ALA A 171 -14.42 -6.95 -11.16
N ALA A 172 -15.24 -7.91 -11.60
CA ALA A 172 -14.80 -9.11 -12.31
C ALA A 172 -14.55 -8.88 -13.82
N ALA A 173 -15.02 -7.77 -14.41
CA ALA A 173 -14.89 -7.48 -15.84
C ALA A 173 -13.73 -6.53 -16.18
N VAL A 174 -13.12 -5.85 -15.20
CA VAL A 174 -11.85 -5.15 -15.41
C VAL A 174 -10.71 -6.17 -15.35
N ARG A 175 -10.47 -6.85 -16.48
CA ARG A 175 -9.33 -7.76 -16.62
C ARG A 175 -8.02 -7.03 -16.26
N PRO A 176 -7.11 -7.68 -15.52
CA PRO A 176 -5.88 -7.09 -15.03
C PRO A 176 -4.85 -6.98 -16.16
N ARG A 177 -4.94 -5.95 -16.98
CA ARG A 177 -3.74 -5.43 -17.66
C ARG A 177 -3.16 -4.36 -16.75
N ASP A 178 -2.13 -4.78 -16.00
CA ASP A 178 -0.97 -3.98 -15.52
C ASP A 178 -0.25 -4.62 -14.31
N ALA A 179 -0.74 -5.76 -13.79
CA ALA A 179 -0.04 -6.55 -12.76
C ALA A 179 1.21 -7.31 -13.24
N ALA A 180 1.66 -7.10 -14.49
CA ALA A 180 2.78 -7.80 -15.09
C ALA A 180 4.13 -7.05 -15.05
N ARG A 181 4.20 -5.81 -14.53
CA ARG A 181 5.46 -5.04 -14.50
C ARG A 181 6.27 -5.21 -13.21
N SER A 182 5.70 -5.73 -12.13
CA SER A 182 6.40 -5.94 -10.85
C SER A 182 6.96 -7.36 -10.64
N ARG A 183 6.74 -8.31 -11.57
CA ARG A 183 7.24 -9.69 -11.48
C ARG A 183 8.64 -9.93 -12.09
N ARG A 184 9.39 -8.88 -12.44
CA ARG A 184 10.75 -9.01 -13.04
C ARG A 184 11.92 -8.45 -12.22
N LYS A 185 11.79 -8.30 -10.89
CA LYS A 185 12.95 -7.98 -10.03
C LYS A 185 13.05 -8.77 -8.71
N ALA A 186 12.37 -9.90 -8.60
CA ALA A 186 12.50 -10.82 -7.46
C ALA A 186 12.40 -12.28 -7.94
N ALA A 187 13.33 -12.68 -8.81
CA ALA A 187 13.60 -14.07 -9.15
C ALA A 187 15.01 -14.16 -9.74
N ARG A 188 16.03 -14.13 -8.88
CA ARG A 188 17.25 -14.91 -9.12
C ARG A 188 17.24 -16.00 -8.06
N PRO A 189 17.19 -17.29 -8.45
CA PRO A 189 17.42 -18.37 -7.51
C PRO A 189 18.94 -18.52 -7.35
N ASP A 190 19.47 -18.18 -6.18
CA ASP A 190 20.77 -18.68 -5.75
C ASP A 190 20.55 -20.02 -5.06
N ALA A 191 20.91 -21.11 -5.75
CA ALA A 191 21.49 -22.36 -5.22
C ALA A 191 21.43 -23.47 -6.29
N PRO A 192 22.25 -24.53 -6.22
CA PRO A 192 23.63 -24.63 -5.72
C PRO A 192 24.57 -25.25 -6.78
N ALA A 193 25.88 -25.10 -6.65
CA ALA A 193 26.84 -25.92 -7.38
C ALA A 193 28.02 -26.31 -6.48
N ALA A 194 27.87 -27.44 -5.81
CA ALA A 194 28.99 -28.24 -5.33
C ALA A 194 29.30 -29.29 -6.39
N ARG A 195 30.51 -29.24 -6.98
CA ARG A 195 31.39 -30.43 -7.10
C ARG A 195 32.78 -30.10 -7.68
N ALA A 196 33.77 -30.53 -6.90
CA ALA A 196 35.01 -31.21 -7.27
C ALA A 196 36.04 -30.49 -8.16
N VAL A 197 37.13 -30.07 -7.52
CA VAL A 197 38.48 -30.36 -8.03
C VAL A 197 39.23 -31.10 -6.94
N ALA A 198 39.50 -32.38 -7.19
CA ALA A 198 40.51 -33.15 -6.49
C ALA A 198 41.87 -32.87 -7.13
N GLY A 199 42.92 -32.73 -6.32
CA GLY A 199 44.29 -32.98 -6.78
C GLY A 199 45.37 -32.03 -6.26
N HIS A 200 46.24 -32.60 -5.41
CA HIS A 200 47.62 -32.18 -5.13
C HIS A 200 47.83 -30.89 -4.28
N ALA A 201 48.74 -30.81 -3.31
CA ALA A 201 49.79 -31.72 -2.88
C ALA A 201 50.15 -31.47 -1.41
N ARG A 202 50.66 -32.53 -0.78
CA ARG A 202 51.31 -32.55 0.53
C ARG A 202 52.56 -31.68 0.50
N ARG A 203 52.82 -30.96 1.60
CA ARG A 203 54.13 -30.87 2.29
C ARG A 203 53.96 -30.01 3.55
N ALA A 204 53.83 -30.68 4.69
CA ALA A 204 54.16 -30.11 5.98
C ALA A 204 55.62 -30.50 6.28
N SER A 205 56.52 -29.50 6.28
CA SER A 205 57.88 -29.62 6.81
C SER A 205 58.29 -28.28 7.42
N GLY A 206 58.71 -28.29 8.68
CA GLY A 206 59.15 -27.16 9.50
C GLY A 206 58.30 -27.09 10.76
N ARG A 207 58.63 -27.72 11.91
CA ARG A 207 59.88 -27.72 12.69
C ARG A 207 60.50 -26.33 12.81
N GLY A 208 60.28 -25.70 13.96
CA GLY A 208 60.94 -24.46 14.35
C GLY A 208 60.17 -23.70 15.42
N HIS A 209 59.99 -24.29 16.60
CA HIS A 209 59.83 -23.51 17.83
C HIS A 209 60.70 -24.12 18.92
N SER A 210 61.75 -23.36 19.20
CA SER A 210 62.53 -23.33 20.42
C SER A 210 61.62 -23.17 21.63
N ASP A 211 61.76 -24.03 22.63
CA ASP A 211 61.80 -23.52 23.99
C ASP A 211 62.62 -24.39 24.95
N ARG A 212 63.21 -23.68 25.90
CA ARG A 212 64.28 -24.06 26.85
C ARG A 212 63.82 -24.97 27.99
N ALA A 213 64.85 -25.51 28.67
CA ALA A 213 64.97 -25.82 30.10
C ALA A 213 64.76 -27.27 30.56
N ALA A 214 65.87 -27.95 30.90
CA ALA A 214 66.12 -28.55 32.21
C ALA A 214 67.53 -29.20 32.26
N ALA A 215 68.23 -28.98 33.38
CA ALA A 215 69.55 -29.45 33.81
C ALA A 215 70.78 -28.71 33.27
#